data_AF-A0A261RRE2-F1
#
_entry.id   AF-A0A261RRE2-F1
#
_cell.length_a   1.000
_cell.length_b   1.000
_cell.length_c   1.000
_cell.angle_alpha   90.00
_cell.angle_beta   90.00
_cell.angle_gamma   90.00
#
_symmetry.space_group_name_H-M   'P 1'
#
loop_
_entity.id
_entity.type
_entity.pdbx_description
1 polymer ?
#
loop_
_entity_poly.entity_id
_entity_poly.type
_entity_poly.pdbx_seq_one_letter_code
_entity_poly.pdbx_strand_id
1 'polypeptide(L)'
;MTAIFQEITVGWKGEEHRIKPTMELINRIEGKVSLATLAAQLAEGDVRLSHVATAVAVMLQTAGVKVTGEDVYAEMIHGDPGAISNMAQAVVVAAFPARPNAGNVASPKTTRRRKA
;
A
#
# COMPACT_ATOMS: atom_id res chain seq x y z
N MET A 1 14.91 -4.52 19.28
CA MET A 1 15.19 -3.97 17.94
C MET A 1 13.97 -3.17 17.52
N THR A 2 14.09 -1.84 17.40
CA THR A 2 12.98 -0.96 17.02
C THR A 2 12.77 -1.06 15.51
N ALA A 3 11.64 -1.59 15.06
CA ALA A 3 11.30 -1.57 13.64
C ALA A 3 11.16 -0.11 13.19
N ILE A 4 11.91 0.28 12.15
CA ILE A 4 11.82 1.60 11.54
C ILE A 4 10.78 1.51 10.44
N PHE A 5 9.58 2.03 10.69
CA PHE A 5 8.52 2.12 9.69
C PHE A 5 8.81 3.29 8.76
N GLN A 6 8.99 3.01 7.46
CA GLN A 6 9.17 4.04 6.45
C GLN A 6 7.81 4.59 6.01
N GLU A 7 7.74 5.89 5.80
CA GLU A 7 6.54 6.52 5.24
C GLU A 7 6.34 6.04 3.80
N ILE A 8 5.12 5.57 3.50
CA ILE A 8 4.74 5.12 2.17
C ILE A 8 3.87 6.19 1.51
N THR A 9 3.96 6.32 0.19
CA THR A 9 3.07 7.18 -0.59
C THR A 9 2.13 6.29 -1.40
N VAL A 10 0.82 6.51 -1.23
CA VAL A 10 -0.24 5.79 -1.94
C VAL A 10 -1.01 6.79 -2.79
N GLY A 11 -1.05 6.55 -4.10
CA GLY A 11 -1.88 7.32 -5.02
C GLY A 11 -3.33 6.85 -5.00
N TRP A 12 -4.28 7.78 -4.90
CA TRP A 12 -5.70 7.49 -4.98
C TRP A 12 -6.44 8.61 -5.72
N LYS A 13 -7.16 8.28 -6.80
CA LYS A 13 -7.93 9.24 -7.63
C LYS A 13 -7.15 10.51 -8.04
N GLY A 14 -5.86 10.35 -8.33
CA GLY A 14 -4.97 11.45 -8.72
C GLY A 14 -4.37 12.27 -7.56
N GLU A 15 -4.67 11.90 -6.32
CA GLU A 15 -4.08 12.49 -5.11
C GLU A 15 -3.04 11.55 -4.50
N GLU A 16 -1.94 12.11 -3.99
CA GLU A 16 -0.91 11.35 -3.26
C GLU A 16 -1.15 11.46 -1.76
N HIS A 17 -1.27 10.32 -1.09
CA HIS A 17 -1.43 10.23 0.35
C HIS A 17 -0.18 9.65 1.00
N ARG A 18 0.42 10.38 1.94
CA ARG A 18 1.54 9.89 2.74
C ARG A 18 1.02 9.22 4.00
N ILE A 19 1.46 7.99 4.20
CA ILE A 19 0.98 7.14 5.27
C ILE A 19 2.18 6.64 6.04
N LYS A 20 2.23 6.97 7.33
CA LYS A 20 3.22 6.41 8.24
C LYS A 20 2.70 5.08 8.79
N PRO A 21 3.34 3.95 8.50
CA PRO A 21 2.94 2.68 9.08
C PRO A 21 3.14 2.74 10.60
N THR A 22 2.10 2.42 11.35
CA THR A 22 2.13 2.29 12.81
C THR A 22 1.71 0.87 13.18
N MET A 23 2.06 0.43 14.38
CA MET A 23 1.55 -0.85 14.91
C MET A 23 0.03 -0.91 14.94
N GLU A 24 -0.63 0.22 15.25
CA GLU A 24 -2.08 0.31 15.23
C GLU A 24 -2.65 0.07 13.83
N LEU A 25 -2.07 0.70 12.80
CA LEU A 25 -2.47 0.49 11.41
C LEU A 25 -2.27 -0.97 10.99
N ILE A 26 -1.12 -1.55 11.32
CA ILE A 26 -0.79 -2.94 11.00
C ILE A 26 -1.80 -3.88 11.65
N ASN A 27 -2.07 -3.71 12.95
CA ASN A 27 -3.05 -4.53 13.66
C ASN A 27 -4.47 -4.37 13.10
N ARG A 28 -4.84 -3.16 12.68
CA ARG A 28 -6.15 -2.89 12.06
C ARG A 28 -6.30 -3.58 10.71
N ILE A 29 -5.22 -3.69 9.94
CA ILE A 29 -5.21 -4.45 8.68
C ILE A 29 -5.26 -5.95 8.97
N GLU A 30 -4.41 -6.45 9.89
CA GLU A 30 -4.33 -7.88 10.25
C GLU A 30 -5.67 -8.42 10.78
N GLY A 31 -6.43 -7.59 11.49
CA GLY A 31 -7.79 -7.94 11.95
C GLY A 31 -8.82 -8.14 10.83
N LYS A 32 -8.50 -7.76 9.59
CA LYS A 32 -9.37 -7.95 8.42
C LYS A 32 -8.79 -8.92 7.40
N VAL A 33 -7.49 -8.84 7.16
CA VAL A 33 -6.77 -9.67 6.18
C VAL A 33 -5.39 -10.00 6.72
N SER A 34 -4.94 -11.24 6.56
CA SER A 34 -3.59 -11.58 7.00
C SER A 34 -2.54 -11.01 6.07
N LEU A 35 -1.65 -10.17 6.62
CA LEU A 35 -0.52 -9.58 5.90
C LEU A 35 0.49 -10.65 5.48
N ALA A 36 0.67 -11.71 6.29
CA ALA A 36 1.56 -12.83 5.95
C ALA A 36 1.04 -13.59 4.72
N THR A 37 -0.26 -13.88 4.66
CA THR A 37 -0.89 -14.51 3.50
C THR A 37 -0.80 -13.61 2.26
N LEU A 38 -1.03 -12.31 2.41
CA LEU A 38 -0.88 -11.34 1.32
C LEU A 38 0.54 -11.31 0.76
N ALA A 39 1.56 -11.35 1.63
CA ALA A 39 2.95 -11.38 1.21
C ALA A 39 3.30 -12.68 0.47
N ALA A 40 2.82 -13.83 0.93
CA ALA A 40 3.01 -15.11 0.25
C ALA A 40 2.34 -15.13 -1.14
N GLN A 41 1.08 -14.69 -1.21
CA GLN A 41 0.32 -14.59 -2.46
C GLN A 41 0.97 -13.65 -3.48
N LEU A 42 1.53 -12.52 -3.00
CA LEU A 42 2.26 -11.60 -3.87
C LEU A 42 3.53 -12.24 -4.44
N ALA A 43 4.23 -13.07 -3.66
CA ALA A 43 5.42 -13.79 -4.11
C ALA A 43 5.09 -14.90 -5.12
N GLU A 44 3.93 -15.55 -4.97
CA GLU A 44 3.43 -16.58 -5.89
C GLU A 44 2.79 -16.00 -7.16
N GLY A 45 2.49 -14.70 -7.18
CA GLY A 45 1.83 -14.02 -8.30
C GLY A 45 0.31 -14.24 -8.36
N ASP A 46 -0.28 -14.93 -7.37
CA ASP A 46 -1.72 -15.18 -7.24
C ASP A 46 -2.32 -14.33 -6.11
N VAL A 47 -2.25 -13.00 -6.28
CA VAL A 47 -2.73 -12.06 -5.26
C VAL A 47 -4.26 -11.95 -5.30
N ARG A 48 -4.90 -12.18 -4.15
CA ARG A 48 -6.34 -11.94 -4.01
C ARG A 48 -6.60 -10.44 -3.97
N LEU A 49 -7.11 -9.90 -5.08
CA LEU A 49 -7.38 -8.48 -5.25
C LEU A 49 -8.31 -7.91 -4.17
N SER A 50 -9.29 -8.69 -3.69
CA SER A 50 -10.19 -8.29 -2.60
C SER A 50 -9.45 -8.05 -1.28
N HIS A 51 -8.42 -8.85 -0.99
CA HIS A 51 -7.60 -8.68 0.21
C HIS A 51 -6.71 -7.44 0.10
N VAL A 52 -6.12 -7.22 -1.07
CA VAL A 52 -5.32 -6.02 -1.36
C VAL A 52 -6.19 -4.77 -1.22
N ALA A 53 -7.37 -4.77 -1.85
CA ALA A 53 -8.31 -3.66 -1.78
C ALA A 53 -8.72 -3.34 -0.33
N THR A 54 -8.95 -4.37 0.48
CA THR A 54 -9.27 -4.21 1.90
C THR A 54 -8.13 -3.55 2.67
N ALA A 55 -6.89 -4.01 2.47
CA ALA A 55 -5.72 -3.43 3.13
C ALA A 55 -5.48 -1.97 2.71
N VAL A 56 -5.54 -1.68 1.42
CA VAL A 56 -5.38 -0.33 0.87
C VAL A 56 -6.47 0.61 1.39
N ALA A 57 -7.73 0.16 1.45
CA ALA A 57 -8.82 0.97 2.00
C ALA A 57 -8.54 1.37 3.46
N VAL A 58 -8.02 0.46 4.29
CA VAL A 58 -7.64 0.77 5.68
C VAL A 58 -6.48 1.76 5.73
N MET A 59 -5.51 1.66 4.83
CA MET A 59 -4.42 2.62 4.73
C MET A 59 -4.93 4.02 4.35
N LEU A 60 -5.73 4.13 3.29
CA LEU A 60 -6.31 5.40 2.83
C LEU A 60 -7.23 6.04 3.89
N GLN A 61 -8.02 5.25 4.60
CA GLN A 61 -8.82 5.72 5.75
C GLN A 61 -7.96 6.34 6.85
N THR A 62 -6.75 5.83 7.06
CA THR A 62 -5.80 6.37 8.04
C THR A 62 -5.23 7.72 7.59
N ALA A 63 -5.17 7.97 6.28
CA ALA A 63 -4.87 9.28 5.70
C ALA A 63 -6.08 10.23 5.68
N GLY A 64 -7.21 9.83 6.26
CA GLY A 64 -8.45 10.63 6.30
C GLY A 64 -9.35 10.48 5.06
N VAL A 65 -9.01 9.59 4.14
CA VAL A 65 -9.80 9.37 2.92
C VAL A 65 -11.01 8.48 3.22
N LYS A 66 -12.21 8.94 2.87
CA LYS A 66 -13.44 8.15 3.03
C LYS A 66 -13.63 7.20 1.85
N VAL A 67 -13.14 5.98 1.97
CA VAL A 67 -13.25 4.91 0.95
C VAL A 67 -13.57 3.57 1.60
N THR A 68 -14.24 2.70 0.85
CA THR A 68 -14.49 1.29 1.23
C THR A 68 -13.56 0.35 0.46
N GLY A 69 -13.51 -0.92 0.90
CA GLY A 69 -12.78 -1.96 0.16
C GLY A 69 -13.39 -2.19 -1.23
N GLU A 70 -14.70 -2.04 -1.38
CA GLU A 70 -15.39 -2.17 -2.67
C GLU A 70 -15.01 -1.04 -3.62
N ASP A 71 -14.92 0.20 -3.15
CA ASP A 71 -14.47 1.34 -3.95
C ASP A 71 -13.06 1.10 -4.50
N VAL A 72 -12.16 0.64 -3.63
CA VAL A 72 -10.78 0.34 -4.02
C VAL A 72 -10.72 -0.84 -4.97
N TYR A 73 -11.51 -1.88 -4.73
CA TYR A 73 -11.57 -3.04 -5.61
C TYR A 73 -12.09 -2.69 -7.00
N ALA A 74 -13.14 -1.86 -7.08
CA ALA A 74 -13.68 -1.37 -8.34
C ALA A 74 -12.65 -0.52 -9.11
N GLU A 75 -11.91 0.34 -8.41
CA GLU A 75 -10.82 1.12 -9.01
C GLU A 75 -9.69 0.20 -9.49
N MET A 76 -9.35 -0.85 -8.75
CA MET A 76 -8.35 -1.83 -9.14
C MET A 76 -8.75 -2.59 -10.41
N ILE A 77 -10.01 -3.01 -10.54
CA ILE A 77 -10.49 -3.71 -11.74
C ILE A 77 -10.47 -2.81 -12.98
N HIS A 78 -10.85 -1.54 -12.83
CA HIS A 78 -10.92 -0.61 -13.96
C HIS A 78 -9.61 0.14 -14.22
N GLY A 79 -8.67 0.09 -13.27
CA GLY A 79 -7.39 0.75 -13.32
C GLY A 79 -6.33 -0.02 -14.12
N ASP A 80 -5.14 0.55 -14.19
CA ASP A 80 -4.00 -0.08 -14.85
C ASP A 80 -3.51 -1.31 -14.04
N PRO A 81 -3.30 -2.48 -14.67
CA PRO A 81 -2.82 -3.69 -13.99
C PRO A 81 -1.51 -3.50 -13.21
N GLY A 82 -0.63 -2.60 -13.65
CA GLY A 82 0.60 -2.26 -12.94
C GLY A 82 0.37 -1.45 -11.66
N ALA A 83 -0.69 -0.64 -11.60
CA ALA A 83 -1.05 0.12 -10.40
C ALA A 83 -1.47 -0.80 -9.25
N ILE A 84 -2.17 -1.89 -9.56
CA ILE A 84 -2.59 -2.94 -8.62
C ILE A 84 -1.39 -3.59 -7.93
N SER A 85 -0.41 -4.06 -8.72
CA SER A 85 0.79 -4.70 -8.20
C SER A 85 1.60 -3.74 -7.33
N ASN A 86 1.70 -2.46 -7.73
CA ASN A 86 2.35 -1.42 -6.95
C ASN A 86 1.65 -1.17 -5.60
N MET A 87 0.32 -1.17 -5.56
CA MET A 87 -0.47 -1.01 -4.34
C MET A 87 -0.32 -2.22 -3.40
N ALA A 88 -0.39 -3.44 -3.94
CA ALA A 88 -0.15 -4.66 -3.17
C ALA A 88 1.27 -4.67 -2.56
N GLN A 89 2.26 -4.29 -3.35
CA GLN A 89 3.64 -4.18 -2.89
C GLN A 89 3.81 -3.10 -1.83
N ALA A 90 3.16 -1.94 -1.97
CA ALA A 90 3.17 -0.88 -0.96
C ALA A 90 2.58 -1.36 0.38
N VAL A 91 1.49 -2.15 0.34
CA VAL A 91 0.89 -2.76 1.53
C VAL A 91 1.90 -3.69 2.22
N VAL A 92 2.53 -4.58 1.46
CA VAL A 92 3.50 -5.54 2.00
C VAL A 92 4.74 -4.82 2.56
N VAL A 93 5.27 -3.81 1.88
CA VAL A 93 6.43 -3.03 2.36
C VAL A 93 6.10 -2.26 3.65
N ALA A 94 4.88 -1.72 3.76
CA ALA A 94 4.45 -1.04 4.97
C ALA A 94 4.26 -1.99 6.16
N ALA A 95 3.78 -3.21 5.89
CA ALA A 95 3.58 -4.26 6.88
C ALA A 95 4.89 -4.92 7.32
N PHE A 96 5.79 -5.14 6.37
CA PHE A 96 7.07 -5.81 6.56
C PHE A 96 8.20 -4.85 6.15
N PRO A 97 8.55 -3.88 7.03
CA PRO A 97 9.66 -2.98 6.74
C PRO A 97 10.93 -3.80 6.50
N ALA A 98 11.62 -3.51 5.39
CA ALA A 98 12.90 -4.13 5.10
C ALA A 98 13.86 -3.90 6.27
N ARG A 99 14.74 -4.89 6.53
CA ARG A 99 15.77 -4.78 7.58
C ARG A 99 16.50 -3.44 7.44
N PRO A 100 16.88 -2.77 8.55
CA PRO A 100 17.42 -1.40 8.53
C PRO A 100 18.75 -1.19 7.75
N ASN A 101 19.25 -2.20 7.03
CA ASN A 101 20.45 -2.13 6.17
C ASN A 101 20.20 -2.41 4.68
N ALA A 102 18.94 -2.54 4.22
CA ALA A 102 18.66 -2.54 2.78
C ALA A 102 18.52 -1.08 2.32
N GLY A 103 19.57 -0.57 1.68
CA GLY A 103 19.69 0.83 1.27
C GLY A 103 18.44 1.37 0.58
N ASN A 104 18.08 2.60 0.96
CA ASN A 104 17.05 3.47 0.38
C ASN A 104 16.58 3.04 -1.02
N VAL A 105 15.43 2.34 -1.09
CA VAL A 105 14.64 2.32 -2.31
C VAL A 105 14.01 3.69 -2.45
N ALA A 106 14.68 4.55 -3.21
CA ALA A 106 14.19 5.87 -3.56
C ALA A 106 12.82 5.71 -4.24
N SER A 107 11.79 6.33 -3.66
CA SER A 107 10.50 6.52 -4.32
C SER A 107 10.75 7.15 -5.70
N PRO A 108 10.01 6.74 -6.76
CA PRO A 108 10.15 7.35 -8.07
C PRO A 108 9.88 8.85 -7.92
N LYS A 109 10.89 9.68 -8.19
CA LYS A 109 10.74 11.13 -8.15
C LYS A 109 9.70 11.53 -9.20
N THR A 110 8.53 11.96 -8.75
CA THR A 110 7.52 12.55 -9.63
C THR A 110 8.16 13.77 -10.32
N THR A 111 8.41 13.64 -11.63
CA THR A 111 8.98 14.73 -12.42
C THR A 111 7.86 15.68 -12.76
N ARG A 112 7.65 16.69 -11.91
CA ARG A 112 6.74 17.79 -12.21
C ARG A 112 7.33 18.63 -13.34
N ARG A 113 7.03 18.27 -14.59
CA ARG A 113 7.36 19.06 -15.78
C ARG A 113 6.62 20.40 -15.68
N ARG A 114 7.32 21.47 -15.29
CA ARG A 114 6.84 22.85 -15.46
C ARG A 114 6.74 23.11 -16.96
N LYS A 115 5.53 23.43 -17.44
CA LYS A 115 5.33 24.02 -18.77
C LYS A 115 6.01 25.40 -18.77
N ALA A 116 6.89 25.61 -19.75
CA ALA A 116 7.29 26.92 -20.23
C ALA A 116 6.37 27.33 -21.37
#